data_AF-A0A6C0AN15-F1
#
_entry.id   AF-A0A6C0AN15-F1
#
_cell.length_a   1.000
_cell.length_b   1.000
_cell.length_c   1.000
_cell.angle_alpha   90.00
_cell.angle_beta   90.00
_cell.angle_gamma   90.00
#
_symmetry.space_group_name_H-M   'P 1'
#
loop_
_entity.id
_entity.type
_entity.pdbx_description
1 polymer ?
#
loop_
_entity_poly.entity_id
_entity_poly.type
_entity_poly.pdbx_seq_one_letter_code
_entity_poly.pdbx_strand_id
1 'polypeptide(L)'
;MKNVIKKNNNYKLLSNVFCFDVILEIIRYLDISDIYKLFIVTKGIYRNLYLENRCCFNKILITRILSYFCLNRPLKLDKNDISVHNVLMKTYYYFKHHKSSYRIDFLLYMLENNLDCDILFEYYANLCDYKYEYKNMSSVDLNGVSLADIIYIFKHSNNNQLNIILRNFTIPIKVLDFVIDDTSNLDDWRFILIIDYMFYKHCFGSFDQIYKSYIHNIIMSLILNKRTNILKHFLKNKRKYFKGNDTLDYQELVNKIIDIEDKKHLQLILDELKFDNQKFSINQNYVIIRSSLIKKICKTGNFEYLKYLVDEILGDFINYKLYINSICEGLLDTDPEKIKKIECLSNNLNDKSKYIINSSLKQDIFITFSFS
;
A
#
# COMPACT_ATOMS: atom_id res chain seq x y z
N MET A 1 -30.06 34.82 65.17
CA MET A 1 -28.90 34.89 64.24
C MET A 1 -28.74 33.61 63.41
N LYS A 2 -29.78 33.23 62.64
CA LYS A 2 -29.71 32.16 61.63
C LYS A 2 -30.18 32.78 60.32
N ASN A 3 -29.28 33.38 59.53
CA ASN A 3 -29.58 33.80 58.14
C ASN A 3 -28.34 34.31 57.37
N VAL A 4 -27.18 33.65 57.47
CA VAL A 4 -26.00 34.07 56.67
C VAL A 4 -25.37 32.94 55.84
N ILE A 5 -25.68 31.67 56.06
CA ILE A 5 -24.89 30.59 55.44
C ILE A 5 -25.42 30.11 54.07
N LYS A 6 -26.64 30.46 53.65
CA LYS A 6 -27.17 30.07 52.30
C LYS A 6 -26.97 31.09 51.17
N LYS A 7 -26.46 32.30 51.44
CA LYS A 7 -26.21 33.30 50.39
C LYS A 7 -24.88 33.11 49.65
N ASN A 8 -23.85 32.57 50.29
CA ASN A 8 -22.50 32.53 49.70
C ASN A 8 -22.31 31.59 48.52
N ASN A 9 -23.08 30.50 48.39
CA ASN A 9 -22.93 29.59 47.24
C ASN A 9 -23.53 30.17 45.96
N ASN A 10 -24.66 30.88 46.04
CA ASN A 10 -25.26 31.52 44.86
C ASN A 10 -24.45 32.72 44.39
N TYR A 11 -23.91 33.54 45.30
CA TYR A 11 -23.04 34.67 44.90
C TYR A 11 -21.71 34.20 44.30
N LYS A 12 -21.10 33.12 44.81
CA LYS A 12 -19.92 32.50 44.16
C LYS A 12 -20.25 31.97 42.77
N LEU A 13 -21.40 31.31 42.60
CA LEU A 13 -21.83 30.80 41.30
C LEU A 13 -22.08 31.97 40.31
N LEU A 14 -22.79 33.01 40.74
CA LEU A 14 -23.10 34.20 39.95
C LEU A 14 -21.85 35.03 39.63
N SER A 15 -20.93 35.21 40.57
CA SER A 15 -19.65 35.89 40.32
C SER A 15 -18.78 35.10 39.35
N ASN A 16 -18.78 33.77 39.46
CA ASN A 16 -18.06 32.90 38.53
C ASN A 16 -18.64 33.01 37.11
N VAL A 17 -19.97 32.99 36.96
CA VAL A 17 -20.64 33.15 35.66
C VAL A 17 -20.36 34.53 35.05
N PHE A 18 -20.48 35.61 35.82
CA PHE A 18 -20.22 36.97 35.35
C PHE A 18 -18.75 37.20 34.95
N CYS A 19 -17.80 36.64 35.70
CA CYS A 19 -16.39 36.69 35.34
C CYS A 19 -16.08 35.89 34.06
N PHE A 20 -16.81 34.80 33.80
CA PHE A 20 -16.64 34.01 32.58
C PHE A 20 -17.11 34.78 31.34
N ASP A 21 -18.26 35.47 31.40
CA ASP A 21 -18.78 36.27 30.29
C ASP A 21 -17.85 37.43 29.92
N VAL A 22 -17.30 38.13 30.92
CA VAL A 22 -16.29 39.19 30.71
C VAL A 22 -15.02 38.61 30.06
N ILE A 23 -14.56 37.45 30.51
CA ILE A 23 -13.41 36.77 29.89
C ILE A 23 -13.70 36.41 28.44
N LEU A 24 -14.89 35.89 28.13
CA LEU A 24 -15.29 35.57 26.76
C LEU A 24 -15.28 36.82 25.86
N GLU A 25 -15.74 37.95 26.37
CA GLU A 25 -15.76 39.21 25.62
C GLU A 25 -14.34 39.73 25.36
N ILE A 26 -13.47 39.72 26.37
CA ILE A 26 -12.05 40.13 26.23
C ILE A 26 -11.34 39.25 25.19
N ILE A 27 -11.53 37.94 25.27
CA ILE A 27 -10.90 36.97 24.36
C ILE A 27 -11.26 37.24 22.90
N ARG A 28 -12.41 37.86 22.60
CA ARG A 28 -12.80 38.23 21.22
C ARG A 28 -11.76 39.10 20.52
N TYR A 29 -11.06 39.96 21.26
CA TYR A 29 -10.14 40.96 20.73
C TYR A 29 -8.67 40.56 20.76
N LEU A 30 -8.33 39.46 21.45
CA LEU A 30 -6.96 39.01 21.63
C LEU A 30 -6.53 38.07 20.51
N ASP A 31 -5.22 37.95 20.24
CA ASP A 31 -4.71 36.87 19.39
C ASP A 31 -4.57 35.55 20.17
N ILE A 32 -4.26 34.44 19.50
CA ILE A 32 -4.14 33.12 20.16
C ILE A 32 -3.06 33.12 21.25
N SER A 33 -1.95 33.84 21.03
CA SER A 33 -0.82 33.93 21.96
C SER A 33 -1.21 34.67 23.24
N ASP A 34 -1.92 35.78 23.08
CA ASP A 34 -2.35 36.66 24.16
C ASP A 34 -3.49 36.04 24.96
N ILE A 35 -4.39 35.29 24.31
CA ILE A 35 -5.37 34.45 25.02
C ILE A 35 -4.65 33.44 25.93
N TYR A 36 -3.60 32.79 25.43
CA TYR A 36 -2.85 31.80 26.21
C TYR A 36 -2.10 32.45 27.37
N LYS A 37 -1.45 33.60 27.15
CA LYS A 37 -0.82 34.39 28.22
C LYS A 37 -1.83 34.84 29.25
N LEU A 38 -2.99 35.34 28.83
CA LEU A 38 -4.08 35.72 29.72
C LEU A 38 -4.44 34.55 30.62
N PHE A 39 -4.63 33.35 30.07
CA PHE A 39 -4.92 32.17 30.87
C PHE A 39 -3.82 31.79 31.85
N ILE A 40 -2.54 31.90 31.48
CA ILE A 40 -1.43 31.61 32.39
C ILE A 40 -1.45 32.58 33.57
N VAL A 41 -1.55 33.88 33.28
CA VAL A 41 -1.53 34.95 34.29
C VAL A 41 -2.76 34.87 35.19
N THR A 42 -3.92 34.51 34.64
CA THR A 42 -5.18 34.47 35.41
C THR A 42 -5.44 33.10 36.07
N LYS A 43 -4.61 32.08 35.81
CA LYS A 43 -4.75 30.71 36.33
C LYS A 43 -4.86 30.61 37.84
N GLY A 44 -4.12 31.46 38.57
CA GLY A 44 -4.14 31.49 40.03
C GLY A 44 -5.41 32.11 40.62
N ILE A 45 -5.93 33.14 39.97
CA ILE A 45 -7.12 33.91 40.40
C ILE A 45 -8.41 33.15 40.07
N TYR A 46 -8.43 32.48 38.92
CA TYR A 46 -9.61 31.81 38.38
C TYR A 46 -9.45 30.29 38.33
N ARG A 47 -8.65 29.70 39.22
CA ARG A 47 -8.34 28.26 39.21
C ARG A 47 -9.59 27.37 39.15
N ASN A 48 -10.60 27.68 39.97
CA ASN A 48 -11.86 26.93 39.98
C ASN A 48 -12.65 27.16 38.69
N LEU A 49 -12.73 28.41 38.22
CA LEU A 49 -13.37 28.76 36.96
C LEU A 49 -12.72 28.08 35.74
N TYR A 50 -11.40 28.00 35.69
CA TYR A 50 -10.66 27.31 34.63
C TYR A 50 -10.85 25.79 34.71
N LEU A 51 -10.75 25.18 35.90
CA LEU A 51 -10.94 23.73 36.04
C LEU A 51 -12.39 23.31 35.73
N GLU A 52 -13.37 24.12 36.14
CA GLU A 52 -14.80 23.91 35.88
C GLU A 52 -15.17 24.16 34.40
N ASN A 53 -14.48 25.10 33.70
CA ASN A 53 -14.80 25.48 32.32
C ASN A 53 -13.72 25.12 31.28
N ARG A 54 -12.77 24.24 31.63
CA ARG A 54 -11.62 23.87 30.77
C ARG A 54 -12.07 23.44 29.37
N CYS A 55 -13.16 22.70 29.29
CA CYS A 55 -13.72 22.23 28.03
C CYS A 55 -14.16 23.38 27.12
N CYS A 56 -14.77 24.44 27.68
CA CYS A 56 -15.20 25.61 26.93
C CYS A 56 -13.99 26.39 26.39
N PHE A 57 -12.97 26.59 27.22
CA PHE A 57 -11.75 27.27 26.80
C PHE A 57 -10.99 26.51 25.70
N ASN A 58 -10.87 25.20 25.83
CA ASN A 58 -10.28 24.35 24.80
C ASN A 58 -11.04 24.49 23.47
N LYS A 59 -12.38 24.50 23.49
CA LYS A 59 -13.20 24.68 22.27
C LYS A 59 -12.97 26.03 21.60
N ILE A 60 -12.86 27.11 22.38
CA ILE A 60 -12.58 28.45 21.86
C ILE A 60 -11.20 28.50 21.19
N LEU A 61 -10.18 27.99 21.87
CA LEU A 61 -8.82 27.94 21.33
C LEU A 61 -8.73 27.07 20.08
N ILE A 62 -9.38 25.90 20.07
CA ILE A 62 -9.46 25.04 18.88
C ILE A 62 -10.07 25.83 17.72
N THR A 63 -11.24 26.43 17.92
CA THR A 63 -11.94 27.19 16.87
C THR A 63 -11.06 28.31 16.33
N ARG A 64 -10.36 29.04 17.21
CA ARG A 64 -9.48 30.14 16.80
C ARG A 64 -8.26 29.68 16.01
N ILE A 65 -7.62 28.59 16.41
CA ILE A 65 -6.46 28.05 15.68
C ILE A 65 -6.89 27.57 14.29
N LEU A 66 -8.03 26.88 14.21
CA LEU A 66 -8.58 26.44 12.92
C LEU A 66 -8.86 27.63 12.01
N SER A 67 -9.57 28.65 12.51
CA SER A 67 -9.83 29.88 11.76
C SER A 67 -8.55 30.62 11.37
N TYR A 68 -7.51 30.59 12.22
CA TYR A 68 -6.22 31.20 11.93
C TYR A 68 -5.59 30.59 10.67
N PHE A 69 -5.67 29.27 10.50
CA PHE A 69 -5.18 28.59 9.30
C PHE A 69 -6.22 28.53 8.16
N CYS A 70 -7.35 29.24 8.27
CA CYS A 70 -8.47 29.17 7.31
C CYS A 70 -9.06 27.74 7.16
N LEU A 71 -9.10 26.97 8.26
CA LEU A 71 -9.64 25.62 8.33
C LEU A 71 -11.09 25.68 8.84
N ASN A 72 -12.03 26.05 7.97
CA ASN A 72 -13.39 26.43 8.39
C ASN A 72 -14.35 25.24 8.59
N ARG A 73 -13.90 23.98 8.47
CA ARG A 73 -14.76 22.82 8.74
C ARG A 73 -14.90 22.61 10.26
N PRO A 74 -16.10 22.35 10.78
CA PRO A 74 -16.28 22.05 12.19
C PRO A 74 -15.63 20.71 12.55
N LEU A 75 -14.83 20.70 13.62
CA LEU A 75 -14.34 19.48 14.25
C LEU A 75 -15.44 18.88 15.14
N LYS A 76 -15.78 17.61 14.91
CA LYS A 76 -16.67 16.85 15.79
C LYS A 76 -15.86 16.45 17.03
N LEU A 77 -16.05 17.18 18.12
CA LEU A 77 -15.35 16.94 19.38
C LEU A 77 -16.32 16.37 20.42
N ASP A 78 -15.93 15.28 21.06
CA ASP A 78 -16.58 14.78 22.25
C ASP A 78 -16.04 15.50 23.50
N LYS A 79 -16.78 15.40 24.62
CA LYS A 79 -16.51 16.19 25.84
C LYS A 79 -15.12 15.97 26.46
N ASN A 80 -14.39 14.92 26.05
CA ASN A 80 -13.11 14.50 26.64
C ASN A 80 -11.87 14.68 25.75
N ASP A 81 -11.96 15.40 24.63
CA ASP A 81 -10.88 15.49 23.62
C ASP A 81 -9.75 16.49 23.99
N ILE A 82 -9.16 16.32 25.18
CA ILE A 82 -8.03 17.13 25.64
C ILE A 82 -6.79 16.94 24.74
N SER A 83 -6.62 15.76 24.14
CA SER A 83 -5.53 15.44 23.22
C SER A 83 -5.55 16.32 21.95
N VAL A 84 -6.74 16.58 21.39
CA VAL A 84 -6.91 17.40 20.18
C VAL A 84 -6.38 18.81 20.40
N HIS A 85 -6.75 19.44 21.52
CA HIS A 85 -6.26 20.78 21.85
C HIS A 85 -4.73 20.82 21.95
N ASN A 86 -4.13 19.86 22.67
CA ASN A 86 -2.69 19.83 22.89
C ASN A 86 -1.91 19.66 21.58
N VAL A 87 -2.36 18.75 20.70
CA VAL A 87 -1.73 18.54 19.39
C VAL A 87 -1.90 19.77 18.51
N LEU A 88 -3.12 20.34 18.45
CA LEU A 88 -3.41 21.52 17.65
C LEU A 88 -2.59 22.75 18.10
N MET A 89 -2.33 22.91 19.40
CA MET A 89 -1.44 23.95 19.91
C MET A 89 0.02 23.75 19.45
N LYS A 90 0.54 22.51 19.47
CA LYS A 90 1.89 22.22 18.94
C LYS A 90 1.98 22.58 17.47
N THR A 91 0.99 22.17 16.70
CA THR A 91 0.87 22.47 15.27
C THR A 91 0.78 23.99 15.02
N TYR A 92 -0.01 24.71 15.82
CA TYR A 92 -0.05 26.18 15.77
C TYR A 92 1.33 26.80 16.01
N TYR A 93 2.04 26.40 17.05
CA TYR A 93 3.36 26.98 17.35
C TYR A 93 4.39 26.74 16.25
N TYR A 94 4.31 25.60 15.57
CA TYR A 94 5.17 25.29 14.43
C TYR A 94 4.80 26.13 13.19
N PHE A 95 3.52 26.18 12.81
CA PHE A 95 3.07 26.80 11.58
C PHE A 95 2.64 28.28 11.71
N LYS A 96 2.69 28.90 12.89
CA LYS A 96 2.22 30.30 13.12
C LYS A 96 2.88 31.35 12.21
N HIS A 97 4.04 31.07 11.62
CA HIS A 97 4.70 31.98 10.67
C HIS A 97 4.49 31.57 9.20
N HIS A 98 3.78 30.46 8.97
CA HIS A 98 3.49 29.87 7.67
C HIS A 98 1.98 29.66 7.51
N LYS A 99 1.22 30.77 7.56
CA LYS A 99 -0.26 30.75 7.54
C LYS A 99 -0.84 30.06 6.29
N SER A 100 -0.10 30.05 5.20
CA SER A 100 -0.44 29.45 3.90
C SER A 100 0.26 28.12 3.64
N SER A 101 0.62 27.35 4.67
CA SER A 101 1.13 25.98 4.50
C SER A 101 0.09 25.07 3.84
N TYR A 102 0.57 24.09 3.08
CA TYR A 102 -0.28 23.08 2.47
C TYR A 102 -0.92 22.23 3.56
N ARG A 103 -2.15 21.75 3.33
CA ARG A 103 -2.88 20.95 4.33
C ARG A 103 -2.16 19.62 4.63
N ILE A 104 -1.46 19.09 3.63
CA ILE A 104 -0.63 17.90 3.76
C ILE A 104 0.54 18.11 4.73
N ASP A 105 1.11 19.32 4.81
CA ASP A 105 2.23 19.63 5.73
C ASP A 105 1.82 19.41 7.19
N PHE A 106 0.55 19.66 7.53
CA PHE A 106 0.02 19.41 8.88
C PHE A 106 0.02 17.91 9.20
N LEU A 107 -0.31 17.06 8.21
CA LEU A 107 -0.27 15.59 8.36
C LEU A 107 1.17 15.10 8.49
N LEU A 108 2.07 15.58 7.61
CA LEU A 108 3.49 15.20 7.64
C LEU A 108 4.15 15.60 8.95
N TYR A 109 3.89 16.82 9.44
CA TYR A 109 4.36 17.29 10.74
C TYR A 109 3.89 16.38 11.89
N MET A 110 2.62 15.93 11.85
CA MET A 110 2.10 14.99 12.85
C MET A 110 2.83 13.65 12.82
N LEU A 111 3.16 13.13 11.63
CA LEU A 111 3.93 11.89 11.49
C LEU A 111 5.37 12.06 11.98
N GLU A 112 6.08 13.10 11.53
CA GLU A 112 7.47 13.40 11.89
C GLU A 112 7.68 13.55 13.40
N ASN A 113 6.68 14.10 14.09
CA ASN A 113 6.74 14.38 15.52
C ASN A 113 5.99 13.35 16.37
N ASN A 114 5.58 12.22 15.78
CA ASN A 114 4.83 11.14 16.45
C ASN A 114 3.63 11.66 17.24
N LEU A 115 2.86 12.59 16.66
CA LEU A 115 1.69 13.19 17.30
C LEU A 115 0.45 12.31 17.06
N ASP A 116 0.16 11.47 18.04
CA ASP A 116 -0.97 10.53 17.97
C ASP A 116 -2.31 11.23 18.29
N CYS A 117 -3.09 11.53 17.25
CA CYS A 117 -4.41 12.14 17.35
C CYS A 117 -5.23 11.88 16.09
N ASP A 118 -5.88 10.72 16.04
CA ASP A 118 -6.67 10.24 14.90
C ASP A 118 -7.75 11.24 14.46
N ILE A 119 -8.42 11.91 15.40
CA ILE A 119 -9.46 12.92 15.10
C ILE A 119 -8.89 14.08 14.29
N LEU A 120 -7.74 14.60 14.69
CA LEU A 120 -7.11 15.74 14.02
C LEU A 120 -6.44 15.30 12.71
N PHE A 121 -5.87 14.10 12.69
CA PHE A 121 -5.31 13.51 11.49
C PHE A 121 -6.39 13.29 10.42
N GLU A 122 -7.53 12.71 10.78
CA GLU A 122 -8.69 12.56 9.90
C GLU A 122 -9.25 13.92 9.45
N TYR A 123 -9.26 14.91 10.34
CA TYR A 123 -9.66 16.27 9.98
C TYR A 123 -8.78 16.85 8.86
N TYR A 124 -7.46 16.79 8.99
CA TYR A 124 -6.55 17.30 7.96
C TYR A 124 -6.60 16.47 6.68
N ALA A 125 -6.69 15.14 6.78
CA ALA A 125 -6.84 14.25 5.62
C ALA A 125 -8.09 14.57 4.81
N ASN A 126 -9.21 14.89 5.46
CA ASN A 126 -10.46 15.28 4.80
C ASN A 126 -10.41 16.64 4.10
N LEU A 127 -9.40 17.46 4.37
CA LEU A 127 -9.17 18.75 3.70
C LEU A 127 -8.20 18.64 2.53
N CYS A 128 -7.52 17.51 2.39
CA CYS A 128 -6.57 17.27 1.32
C CYS A 128 -7.29 16.66 0.11
N ASP A 129 -6.90 17.08 -1.08
CA ASP A 129 -7.38 16.54 -2.35
C ASP A 129 -6.21 15.89 -3.09
N TYR A 130 -6.21 14.56 -3.19
CA TYR A 130 -5.26 13.88 -4.05
C TYR A 130 -5.62 14.11 -5.53
N LYS A 131 -4.90 15.00 -6.20
CA LYS A 131 -5.11 15.34 -7.62
C LYS A 131 -4.09 14.63 -8.50
N TYR A 132 -4.54 13.57 -9.17
CA TYR A 132 -3.72 12.73 -10.06
C TYR A 132 -3.35 13.43 -11.38
N GLU A 133 -4.07 14.48 -11.78
CA GLU A 133 -3.79 15.26 -12.99
C GLU A 133 -3.60 16.74 -12.61
N TYR A 134 -2.39 17.25 -12.74
CA TYR A 134 -2.13 18.69 -12.77
C TYR A 134 -2.70 19.26 -14.09
N LYS A 135 -4.02 19.37 -14.19
CA LYS A 135 -4.65 20.24 -15.20
C LYS A 135 -4.55 21.67 -14.69
N ASN A 136 -3.66 22.46 -15.32
CA ASN A 136 -3.55 23.92 -15.27
C ASN A 136 -4.35 24.58 -14.14
N MET A 137 -3.77 24.63 -12.94
CA MET A 137 -4.33 25.45 -11.86
C MET A 137 -3.72 26.84 -11.93
N SER A 138 -4.57 27.83 -12.16
CA SER A 138 -4.22 29.26 -12.10
C SER A 138 -4.11 29.79 -10.66
N SER A 139 -4.32 28.95 -9.65
CA SER A 139 -4.26 29.31 -8.22
C SER A 139 -3.42 28.31 -7.42
N VAL A 140 -2.75 28.79 -6.35
CA VAL A 140 -2.05 27.94 -5.38
C VAL A 140 -3.05 26.99 -4.72
N ASP A 141 -2.92 25.70 -5.00
CA ASP A 141 -3.77 24.65 -4.43
C ASP A 141 -3.20 24.17 -3.09
N LEU A 142 -3.63 24.81 -2.00
CA LEU A 142 -3.18 24.45 -0.66
C LEU A 142 -3.63 23.04 -0.21
N ASN A 143 -4.56 22.41 -0.94
CA ASN A 143 -5.07 21.07 -0.60
C ASN A 143 -4.38 19.95 -1.38
N GLY A 144 -3.50 20.28 -2.33
CA GLY A 144 -2.84 19.30 -3.19
C GLY A 144 -1.96 18.34 -2.40
N VAL A 145 -2.01 17.05 -2.78
CA VAL A 145 -1.16 15.99 -2.23
C VAL A 145 -0.33 15.40 -3.37
N SER A 146 1.00 15.41 -3.21
CA SER A 146 1.92 14.85 -4.20
C SER A 146 2.12 13.34 -4.01
N LEU A 147 2.73 12.69 -5.00
CA LEU A 147 3.13 11.28 -4.89
C LEU A 147 4.13 11.07 -3.74
N ALA A 148 5.09 11.98 -3.56
CA ALA A 148 6.08 11.92 -2.50
C ALA A 148 5.42 11.93 -1.11
N ASP A 149 4.38 12.75 -0.94
CA ASP A 149 3.62 12.83 0.32
C ASP A 149 2.90 11.51 0.60
N ILE A 150 2.27 10.90 -0.41
CA ILE A 150 1.63 9.59 -0.27
C ILE A 150 2.65 8.51 0.13
N ILE A 151 3.81 8.46 -0.54
CA ILE A 151 4.87 7.50 -0.21
C ILE A 151 5.33 7.69 1.24
N TYR A 152 5.57 8.94 1.64
CA TYR A 152 5.99 9.26 2.99
C TYR A 152 4.95 8.81 4.02
N ILE A 153 3.68 9.14 3.80
CA ILE A 153 2.58 8.72 4.67
C ILE A 153 2.52 7.20 4.77
N PHE A 154 2.63 6.47 3.67
CA PHE A 154 2.60 5.01 3.68
C PHE A 154 3.78 4.39 4.44
N LYS A 155 4.96 5.01 4.39
CA LYS A 155 6.16 4.56 5.11
C LYS A 155 6.07 4.83 6.62
N HIS A 156 5.53 5.98 7.01
CA HIS A 156 5.66 6.47 8.39
C HIS A 156 4.38 6.41 9.22
N SER A 157 3.21 6.18 8.63
CA SER A 157 1.95 6.06 9.36
C SER A 157 1.84 4.78 10.19
N ASN A 158 1.10 4.89 11.30
CA ASN A 158 0.59 3.75 12.05
C ASN A 158 -0.66 3.16 11.38
N ASN A 159 -1.22 2.08 11.94
CA ASN A 159 -2.36 1.38 11.36
C ASN A 159 -3.63 2.26 11.22
N ASN A 160 -3.97 3.02 12.25
CA ASN A 160 -5.17 3.89 12.24
C ASN A 160 -5.02 5.02 11.24
N GLN A 161 -3.87 5.69 11.24
CA GLN A 161 -3.53 6.77 10.32
C GLN A 161 -3.56 6.30 8.86
N LEU A 162 -2.96 5.14 8.55
CA LEU A 162 -3.02 4.58 7.20
C LEU A 162 -4.46 4.25 6.78
N ASN A 163 -5.27 3.68 7.68
CA ASN A 163 -6.69 3.43 7.42
C ASN A 163 -7.47 4.72 7.12
N ILE A 164 -7.21 5.80 7.85
CA ILE A 164 -7.82 7.11 7.60
C ILE A 164 -7.48 7.58 6.18
N ILE A 165 -6.21 7.48 5.79
CA ILE A 165 -5.71 7.89 4.47
C ILE A 165 -6.35 7.07 3.36
N LEU A 166 -6.37 5.75 3.49
CA LEU A 166 -6.99 4.83 2.53
C LEU A 166 -8.53 5.00 2.46
N ARG A 167 -9.18 5.50 3.51
CA ARG A 167 -10.63 5.79 3.46
C ARG A 167 -10.94 7.09 2.73
N ASN A 168 -10.13 8.12 2.98
CA ASN A 168 -10.37 9.48 2.52
C ASN A 168 -9.84 9.72 1.09
N PHE A 169 -8.69 9.15 0.74
CA PHE A 169 -8.13 9.33 -0.60
C PHE A 169 -8.54 8.21 -1.56
N THR A 170 -8.79 8.61 -2.80
CA THR A 170 -8.91 7.68 -3.92
C THR A 170 -7.57 7.60 -4.64
N ILE A 171 -6.67 6.80 -4.10
CA ILE A 171 -5.33 6.55 -4.63
C ILE A 171 -5.43 5.58 -5.82
N PRO A 172 -4.99 5.96 -7.04
CA PRO A 172 -5.01 5.12 -8.22
C PRO A 172 -4.11 3.88 -8.11
N ILE A 173 -4.47 2.78 -8.80
CA ILE A 173 -3.67 1.53 -8.79
C ILE A 173 -2.23 1.77 -9.25
N LYS A 174 -1.99 2.63 -10.25
CA LYS A 174 -0.63 2.98 -10.70
C LYS A 174 0.24 3.51 -9.56
N VAL A 175 -0.35 4.30 -8.66
CA VAL A 175 0.37 4.84 -7.50
C VAL A 175 0.57 3.77 -6.45
N LEU A 176 -0.40 2.88 -6.23
CA LEU A 176 -0.23 1.73 -5.34
C LEU A 176 0.88 0.79 -5.82
N ASP A 177 0.98 0.56 -7.13
CA ASP A 177 2.07 -0.22 -7.75
C ASP A 177 3.43 0.41 -7.41
N PHE A 178 3.57 1.71 -7.70
CA PHE A 178 4.79 2.45 -7.36
C PHE A 178 5.13 2.38 -5.87
N VAL A 179 4.13 2.58 -5.00
CA VAL A 179 4.33 2.55 -3.55
C VAL A 179 4.76 1.15 -3.11
N ILE A 180 4.09 0.09 -3.55
CA ILE A 180 4.44 -1.30 -3.20
C ILE A 180 5.87 -1.63 -3.64
N ASP A 181 6.27 -1.16 -4.82
CA ASP A 181 7.62 -1.39 -5.35
C ASP A 181 8.70 -0.61 -4.57
N ASP A 182 8.50 0.68 -4.36
CA ASP A 182 9.43 1.56 -3.61
C ASP A 182 9.51 1.22 -2.12
N THR A 183 8.54 0.49 -1.59
CA THR A 183 8.40 0.20 -0.16
C THR A 183 8.56 -1.29 0.19
N SER A 184 9.38 -2.01 -0.58
CA SER A 184 9.73 -3.43 -0.39
C SER A 184 10.10 -3.85 1.05
N ASN A 185 10.53 -2.92 1.91
CA ASN A 185 10.87 -3.14 3.32
C ASN A 185 9.75 -2.86 4.35
N LEU A 186 8.50 -2.64 3.94
CA LEU A 186 7.41 -2.44 4.91
C LEU A 186 7.05 -3.71 5.67
N ASP A 187 6.41 -3.49 6.82
CA ASP A 187 5.74 -4.54 7.58
C ASP A 187 4.58 -5.15 6.79
N ASP A 188 4.38 -6.46 6.94
CA ASP A 188 3.33 -7.23 6.25
C ASP A 188 1.92 -6.63 6.44
N TRP A 189 1.63 -6.05 7.62
CA TRP A 189 0.32 -5.45 7.91
C TRP A 189 0.00 -4.26 6.99
N ARG A 190 1.01 -3.49 6.55
CA ARG A 190 0.79 -2.37 5.63
C ARG A 190 0.40 -2.87 4.25
N PHE A 191 1.12 -3.86 3.72
CA PHE A 191 0.75 -4.48 2.45
C PHE A 191 -0.66 -5.06 2.48
N ILE A 192 -1.05 -5.72 3.58
CA ILE A 192 -2.40 -6.26 3.76
C ILE A 192 -3.44 -5.15 3.63
N LEU A 193 -3.27 -4.03 4.34
CA LEU A 193 -4.19 -2.89 4.25
C LEU A 193 -4.26 -2.29 2.85
N ILE A 194 -3.13 -2.15 2.16
CA ILE A 194 -3.06 -1.61 0.80
C ILE A 194 -3.80 -2.53 -0.18
N ILE A 195 -3.58 -3.85 -0.06
CA ILE A 195 -4.25 -4.85 -0.90
C ILE A 195 -5.75 -4.86 -0.62
N ASP A 196 -6.16 -4.84 0.64
CA ASP A 196 -7.57 -4.79 1.03
C ASP A 196 -8.25 -3.53 0.48
N TYR A 197 -7.59 -2.37 0.59
CA TYR A 197 -8.03 -1.12 -0.02
C TYR A 197 -8.17 -1.23 -1.54
N MET A 198 -7.16 -1.80 -2.21
CA MET A 198 -7.15 -1.95 -3.67
C MET A 198 -8.36 -2.77 -4.14
N PHE A 199 -8.65 -3.88 -3.48
CA PHE A 199 -9.83 -4.69 -3.79
C PHE A 199 -11.13 -3.99 -3.41
N TYR A 200 -11.19 -3.32 -2.27
CA TYR A 200 -12.41 -2.63 -1.82
C TYR A 200 -12.79 -1.43 -2.71
N LYS A 201 -11.83 -0.59 -3.11
CA LYS A 201 -12.11 0.63 -3.88
C LYS A 201 -12.10 0.43 -5.39
N HIS A 202 -11.25 -0.46 -5.91
CA HIS A 202 -11.05 -0.56 -7.37
C HIS A 202 -11.66 -1.81 -8.01
N CYS A 203 -12.10 -2.82 -7.25
CA CYS A 203 -12.57 -4.09 -7.83
C CYS A 203 -14.10 -4.26 -7.90
N PHE A 204 -14.88 -3.18 -7.96
CA PHE A 204 -16.31 -3.26 -8.31
C PHE A 204 -16.48 -3.46 -9.83
N GLY A 205 -16.16 -4.66 -10.33
CA GLY A 205 -16.46 -5.06 -11.73
C GLY A 205 -15.46 -6.07 -12.31
N SER A 206 -14.19 -5.72 -12.29
CA SER A 206 -13.00 -6.48 -12.68
C SER A 206 -11.87 -5.44 -12.72
N PHE A 207 -10.60 -5.84 -12.60
CA PHE A 207 -9.54 -4.90 -12.92
C PHE A 207 -9.71 -4.52 -14.38
N ASP A 208 -9.86 -3.22 -14.66
CA ASP A 208 -9.86 -2.72 -16.03
C ASP A 208 -8.60 -3.23 -16.75
N GLN A 209 -8.69 -3.56 -18.03
CA GLN A 209 -7.53 -3.96 -18.84
C GLN A 209 -6.40 -2.93 -18.73
N ILE A 210 -6.76 -1.65 -18.51
CA ILE A 210 -5.84 -0.54 -18.28
C ILE A 210 -4.94 -0.76 -17.05
N TYR A 211 -5.43 -1.42 -16.00
CA TYR A 211 -4.68 -1.61 -14.74
C TYR A 211 -3.92 -2.94 -14.66
N LYS A 212 -4.09 -3.81 -15.66
CA LYS A 212 -3.54 -5.18 -15.68
C LYS A 212 -2.02 -5.21 -15.48
N SER A 213 -1.29 -4.32 -16.14
CA SER A 213 0.18 -4.23 -16.02
C SER A 213 0.63 -3.87 -14.59
N TYR A 214 -0.04 -2.91 -13.95
CA TYR A 214 0.24 -2.49 -12.57
C TYR A 214 -0.04 -3.63 -11.57
N ILE A 215 -1.11 -4.39 -11.79
CA ILE A 215 -1.39 -5.57 -10.97
C ILE A 215 -0.32 -6.65 -11.12
N HIS A 216 0.15 -6.89 -12.34
CA HIS A 216 1.26 -7.84 -12.55
C HIS A 216 2.55 -7.36 -11.87
N ASN A 217 2.85 -6.07 -11.92
CA ASN A 217 4.01 -5.51 -11.25
C ASN A 217 3.91 -5.68 -9.73
N ILE A 218 2.75 -5.41 -9.13
CA ILE A 218 2.50 -5.68 -7.71
C ILE A 218 2.75 -7.15 -7.37
N ILE A 219 2.20 -8.09 -8.15
CA ILE A 219 2.40 -9.53 -7.94
C ILE A 219 3.89 -9.88 -8.03
N MET A 220 4.58 -9.39 -9.06
CA MET A 220 6.01 -9.63 -9.24
C MET A 220 6.85 -9.02 -8.12
N SER A 221 6.50 -7.84 -7.63
CA SER A 221 7.18 -7.21 -6.48
C SER A 221 7.03 -8.05 -5.21
N LEU A 222 5.84 -8.61 -4.95
CA LEU A 222 5.63 -9.53 -3.83
C LEU A 222 6.47 -10.82 -3.97
N ILE A 223 6.62 -11.33 -5.19
CA ILE A 223 7.43 -12.53 -5.49
C ILE A 223 8.92 -12.24 -5.31
N LEU A 224 9.44 -11.18 -5.91
CA LEU A 224 10.84 -10.76 -5.82
C LEU A 224 11.26 -10.51 -4.36
N ASN A 225 10.36 -9.96 -3.55
CA ASN A 225 10.57 -9.72 -2.12
C ASN A 225 10.22 -10.92 -1.23
N LYS A 226 9.94 -12.10 -1.81
CA LYS A 226 9.61 -13.35 -1.11
C LYS A 226 8.45 -13.26 -0.12
N ARG A 227 7.50 -12.34 -0.35
CA ARG A 227 6.32 -12.08 0.50
C ARG A 227 5.19 -13.07 0.22
N THR A 228 5.45 -14.37 0.35
CA THR A 228 4.49 -15.43 -0.03
C THR A 228 3.14 -15.31 0.70
N ASN A 229 3.13 -14.97 1.99
CA ASN A 229 1.88 -14.87 2.76
C ASN A 229 0.98 -13.73 2.26
N ILE A 230 1.61 -12.61 1.88
CA ILE A 230 0.93 -11.45 1.31
C ILE A 230 0.38 -11.79 -0.08
N LEU A 231 1.14 -12.50 -0.91
CA LEU A 231 0.65 -12.97 -2.20
C LEU A 231 -0.54 -13.94 -2.05
N LYS A 232 -0.50 -14.85 -1.08
CA LYS A 232 -1.66 -15.71 -0.76
C LYS A 232 -2.88 -14.88 -0.34
N HIS A 233 -2.69 -13.84 0.45
CA HIS A 233 -3.74 -12.90 0.84
C HIS A 233 -4.32 -12.16 -0.38
N PHE A 234 -3.46 -11.66 -1.26
CA PHE A 234 -3.85 -11.05 -2.53
C PHE A 234 -4.75 -11.98 -3.35
N LEU A 235 -4.32 -13.23 -3.55
CA LEU A 235 -5.08 -14.20 -4.33
C LEU A 235 -6.40 -14.57 -3.66
N LYS A 236 -6.43 -14.70 -2.33
CA LYS A 236 -7.69 -14.91 -1.58
C LYS A 236 -8.68 -13.77 -1.82
N ASN A 237 -8.21 -12.53 -1.79
CA ASN A 237 -9.05 -11.37 -2.09
C ASN A 237 -9.48 -11.34 -3.56
N LYS A 238 -8.60 -11.69 -4.52
CA LYS A 238 -8.98 -11.87 -5.93
C LYS A 238 -10.16 -12.82 -6.05
N ARG A 239 -10.09 -14.01 -5.45
CA ARG A 239 -11.18 -15.00 -5.52
C ARG A 239 -12.51 -14.46 -4.97
N LYS A 240 -12.45 -13.62 -3.93
CA LYS A 240 -13.62 -13.02 -3.25
C LYS A 240 -14.28 -11.92 -4.09
N TYR A 241 -13.50 -10.98 -4.61
CA TYR A 241 -14.02 -9.77 -5.25
C TYR A 241 -14.12 -9.88 -6.77
N PHE A 242 -13.31 -10.73 -7.40
CA PHE A 242 -13.29 -10.88 -8.85
C PHE A 242 -14.36 -11.87 -9.35
N LYS A 243 -15.21 -11.37 -10.27
CA LYS A 243 -16.37 -12.12 -10.80
C LYS A 243 -16.38 -12.27 -12.33
N GLY A 244 -15.47 -11.62 -13.06
CA GLY A 244 -15.36 -11.72 -14.52
C GLY A 244 -14.30 -12.73 -15.00
N ASN A 245 -14.34 -13.05 -16.29
CA ASN A 245 -13.41 -13.99 -16.95
C ASN A 245 -12.04 -13.38 -17.25
N ASP A 246 -11.92 -12.05 -17.32
CA ASP A 246 -10.67 -11.35 -17.59
C ASP A 246 -9.91 -11.09 -16.28
N THR A 247 -9.23 -12.10 -15.72
CA THR A 247 -8.58 -12.00 -14.39
C THR A 247 -7.13 -11.50 -14.47
N LEU A 248 -6.18 -12.42 -14.68
CA LEU A 248 -4.74 -12.19 -14.72
C LEU A 248 -4.18 -12.77 -16.02
N ASP A 249 -3.13 -12.16 -16.56
CA ASP A 249 -2.35 -12.80 -17.64
C ASP A 249 -1.40 -13.83 -17.03
N TYR A 250 -1.94 -15.03 -16.81
CA TYR A 250 -1.12 -16.13 -16.31
C TYR A 250 0.04 -16.45 -17.25
N GLN A 251 -0.15 -16.28 -18.57
CA GLN A 251 0.88 -16.49 -19.57
C GLN A 251 2.06 -15.51 -19.39
N GLU A 252 1.79 -14.22 -19.16
CA GLU A 252 2.85 -13.24 -18.86
C GLU A 252 3.52 -13.52 -17.50
N LEU A 253 2.73 -13.73 -16.45
CA LEU A 253 3.22 -13.94 -15.08
C LEU A 253 4.09 -15.19 -14.98
N VAL A 254 3.65 -16.32 -15.53
CA VAL A 254 4.41 -17.57 -15.51
C VAL A 254 5.76 -17.39 -16.19
N ASN A 255 5.82 -16.74 -17.36
CA ASN A 255 7.09 -16.50 -18.03
C ASN A 255 8.03 -15.58 -17.22
N LYS A 256 7.51 -14.55 -16.55
CA LYS A 256 8.29 -13.68 -15.66
C LYS A 256 8.84 -14.44 -14.44
N ILE A 257 8.05 -15.32 -13.84
CA ILE A 257 8.46 -16.11 -12.68
C ILE A 257 9.48 -17.19 -13.09
N ILE A 258 9.32 -17.77 -14.29
CA ILE A 258 10.29 -18.71 -14.85
C ILE A 258 11.65 -18.05 -15.05
N ASP A 259 11.68 -16.80 -15.51
CA ASP A 259 12.92 -16.07 -15.75
C ASP A 259 13.78 -15.82 -14.49
N ILE A 260 13.13 -15.79 -13.32
CA ILE A 260 13.79 -15.67 -12.01
C ILE A 260 13.90 -17.02 -11.26
N GLU A 261 13.48 -18.12 -11.89
CA GLU A 261 13.60 -19.50 -11.40
C GLU A 261 12.93 -19.80 -10.04
N ASP A 262 11.84 -19.10 -9.70
CA ASP A 262 11.14 -19.27 -8.41
C ASP A 262 10.06 -20.36 -8.46
N LYS A 263 10.46 -21.60 -8.14
CA LYS A 263 9.57 -22.78 -8.10
C LYS A 263 8.33 -22.57 -7.22
N LYS A 264 8.51 -21.98 -6.03
CA LYS A 264 7.46 -21.88 -5.01
C LYS A 264 6.35 -20.94 -5.46
N HIS A 265 6.73 -19.77 -5.95
CA HIS A 265 5.74 -18.79 -6.43
C HIS A 265 5.16 -19.20 -7.78
N LEU A 266 5.93 -19.92 -8.63
CA LEU A 266 5.40 -20.48 -9.87
C LEU A 266 4.26 -21.46 -9.58
N GLN A 267 4.46 -22.41 -8.67
CA GLN A 267 3.42 -23.36 -8.28
C GLN A 267 2.15 -22.64 -7.79
N LEU A 268 2.32 -21.63 -6.95
CA LEU A 268 1.21 -20.86 -6.39
C LEU A 268 0.40 -20.13 -7.48
N ILE A 269 1.04 -19.60 -8.53
CA ILE A 269 0.35 -18.95 -9.65
C ILE A 269 -0.32 -19.98 -10.57
N LEU A 270 0.31 -21.16 -10.79
CA LEU A 270 -0.29 -22.25 -11.55
C LEU A 270 -1.52 -22.83 -10.85
N ASP A 271 -1.49 -22.97 -9.53
CA ASP A 271 -2.64 -23.41 -8.73
C ASP A 271 -3.80 -22.40 -8.84
N GLU A 272 -3.49 -21.10 -8.89
CA GLU A 272 -4.50 -20.07 -9.12
C GLU A 272 -5.08 -20.11 -10.54
N LEU A 273 -4.25 -20.35 -11.56
CA LEU A 273 -4.71 -20.55 -12.93
C LEU A 273 -5.67 -21.74 -13.01
N LYS A 274 -5.31 -22.88 -12.40
CA LYS A 274 -6.18 -24.07 -12.31
C LYS A 274 -7.50 -23.75 -11.62
N PHE A 275 -7.46 -22.98 -10.53
CA PHE A 275 -8.67 -22.54 -9.82
C PHE A 275 -9.58 -21.68 -10.70
N ASP A 276 -9.03 -20.68 -11.40
CA ASP A 276 -9.81 -19.81 -12.28
C ASP A 276 -10.40 -20.60 -13.47
N ASN A 277 -9.62 -21.47 -14.10
CA ASN A 277 -10.11 -22.32 -15.19
C ASN A 277 -11.26 -23.23 -14.76
N GLN A 278 -11.19 -23.81 -13.57
CA GLN A 278 -12.30 -24.58 -12.99
C GLN A 278 -13.53 -23.69 -12.72
N LYS A 279 -13.32 -22.52 -12.09
CA LYS A 279 -14.40 -21.60 -11.72
C LYS A 279 -15.16 -21.05 -12.93
N PHE A 280 -14.44 -20.77 -14.02
CA PHE A 280 -14.99 -20.16 -15.24
C PHE A 280 -15.22 -21.16 -16.37
N SER A 281 -15.05 -22.47 -16.13
CA SER A 281 -15.23 -23.53 -17.12
C SER A 281 -14.39 -23.33 -18.40
N ILE A 282 -13.16 -22.84 -18.24
CA ILE A 282 -12.22 -22.61 -19.34
C ILE A 282 -11.37 -23.86 -19.53
N ASN A 283 -11.44 -24.48 -20.71
CA ASN A 283 -10.72 -25.72 -21.04
C ASN A 283 -9.22 -25.53 -21.36
N GLN A 284 -8.65 -24.35 -21.09
CA GLN A 284 -7.26 -24.02 -21.44
C GLN A 284 -6.37 -23.99 -20.19
N ASN A 285 -5.89 -25.16 -19.77
CA ASN A 285 -4.91 -25.28 -18.68
C ASN A 285 -3.45 -25.14 -19.15
N TYR A 286 -3.20 -24.89 -20.44
CA TYR A 286 -1.84 -24.91 -20.98
C TYR A 286 -1.21 -23.50 -20.94
N VAL A 287 0.03 -23.45 -20.50
CA VAL A 287 0.87 -22.24 -20.51
C VAL A 287 2.05 -22.49 -21.44
N ILE A 288 2.33 -21.53 -22.33
CA ILE A 288 3.44 -21.63 -23.28
C ILE A 288 4.68 -20.97 -22.66
N ILE A 289 5.74 -21.72 -22.42
CA ILE A 289 7.00 -21.11 -21.98
C ILE A 289 7.69 -20.47 -23.19
N ARG A 290 8.21 -19.25 -23.07
CA ARG A 290 8.97 -18.61 -24.15
C ARG A 290 10.21 -19.46 -24.48
N SER A 291 10.43 -19.76 -25.75
CA SER A 291 11.60 -20.50 -26.24
C SER A 291 12.93 -19.91 -25.79
N SER A 292 13.01 -18.57 -25.74
CA SER A 292 14.18 -17.85 -25.23
C SER A 292 14.50 -18.15 -23.77
N LEU A 293 13.49 -18.41 -22.92
CA LEU A 293 13.70 -18.78 -21.52
C LEU A 293 14.24 -20.20 -21.39
N ILE A 294 13.70 -21.16 -22.17
CA ILE A 294 14.24 -22.53 -22.22
C ILE A 294 15.70 -22.51 -22.66
N LYS A 295 16.01 -21.75 -23.73
CA LYS A 295 17.39 -21.54 -24.17
C LYS A 295 18.26 -20.95 -23.06
N LYS A 296 17.80 -19.92 -22.34
CA LYS A 296 18.51 -19.30 -21.22
C LYS A 296 18.81 -20.30 -20.10
N ILE A 297 17.82 -21.09 -19.68
CA ILE A 297 17.98 -22.12 -18.64
C ILE A 297 19.03 -23.15 -19.07
N CYS A 298 18.98 -23.62 -20.32
CA CYS A 298 19.99 -24.52 -20.87
C CYS A 298 21.40 -23.89 -20.81
N LYS A 299 21.56 -22.63 -21.26
CA LYS A 299 22.84 -21.91 -21.20
C LYS A 299 23.43 -21.80 -19.80
N THR A 300 22.58 -21.54 -18.80
CA THR A 300 23.02 -21.45 -17.40
C THR A 300 23.38 -22.82 -16.81
N GLY A 301 22.93 -23.90 -17.44
CA GLY A 301 23.13 -25.28 -16.99
C GLY A 301 22.20 -25.70 -15.85
N ASN A 302 21.09 -24.98 -15.61
CA ASN A 302 20.14 -25.31 -14.55
C ASN A 302 19.13 -26.40 -15.01
N PHE A 303 19.64 -27.60 -15.27
CA PHE A 303 18.82 -28.70 -15.80
C PHE A 303 17.82 -29.27 -14.79
N GLU A 304 18.07 -29.13 -13.48
CA GLU A 304 17.07 -29.51 -12.46
C GLU A 304 15.84 -28.60 -12.51
N TYR A 305 16.02 -27.31 -12.79
CA TYR A 305 14.90 -26.41 -12.99
C TYR A 305 14.18 -26.70 -14.31
N LEU A 306 14.92 -26.96 -15.39
CA LEU A 306 14.34 -27.38 -16.66
C LEU A 306 13.50 -28.66 -16.50
N LYS A 307 14.03 -29.66 -15.79
CA LYS A 307 13.29 -30.89 -15.47
C LYS A 307 11.99 -30.60 -14.73
N TYR A 308 12.05 -29.77 -13.70
CA TYR A 308 10.86 -29.33 -12.98
C TYR A 308 9.82 -28.67 -13.91
N LEU A 309 10.22 -27.80 -14.84
CA LEU A 309 9.30 -27.20 -15.82
C LEU A 309 8.70 -28.25 -16.76
N VAL A 310 9.47 -29.27 -17.12
CA VAL A 310 8.98 -30.38 -17.94
C VAL A 310 7.96 -31.20 -17.19
N ASP A 311 8.24 -31.58 -15.95
CA ASP A 311 7.36 -32.41 -15.13
C ASP A 311 6.03 -31.69 -14.79
N GLU A 312 6.08 -30.39 -14.45
CA GLU A 312 4.92 -29.67 -13.93
C GLU A 312 4.12 -28.87 -14.97
N ILE A 313 4.75 -28.48 -16.11
CA ILE A 313 4.15 -27.53 -17.06
C ILE A 313 4.16 -28.06 -18.49
N LEU A 314 5.33 -28.43 -19.02
CA LEU A 314 5.47 -28.74 -20.44
C LEU A 314 4.98 -30.16 -20.77
N GLY A 315 5.21 -31.16 -19.92
CA GLY A 315 4.92 -32.57 -20.26
C GLY A 315 5.47 -32.94 -21.64
N ASP A 316 4.64 -33.55 -22.48
CA ASP A 316 5.00 -33.94 -23.86
C ASP A 316 5.33 -32.76 -24.78
N PHE A 317 4.88 -31.55 -24.46
CA PHE A 317 5.17 -30.36 -25.27
C PHE A 317 6.67 -30.07 -25.37
N ILE A 318 7.49 -30.52 -24.41
CA ILE A 318 8.96 -30.39 -24.49
C ILE A 318 9.54 -30.97 -25.79
N ASN A 319 8.88 -31.98 -26.36
CA ASN A 319 9.30 -32.65 -27.60
C ASN A 319 8.90 -31.89 -28.87
N TYR A 320 8.25 -30.74 -28.76
CA TYR A 320 7.92 -29.92 -29.92
C TYR A 320 9.19 -29.28 -30.48
N LYS A 321 9.23 -29.18 -31.82
CA LYS A 321 10.39 -28.68 -32.58
C LYS A 321 10.92 -27.35 -32.05
N LEU A 322 10.04 -26.46 -31.60
CA LEU A 322 10.43 -25.14 -31.07
C LEU A 322 11.27 -25.25 -29.78
N TYR A 323 10.93 -26.16 -28.87
CA TYR A 323 11.64 -26.33 -27.60
C TYR A 323 12.90 -27.16 -27.77
N ILE A 324 12.85 -28.24 -28.55
CA ILE A 324 14.05 -29.04 -28.87
C ILE A 324 15.12 -28.18 -29.53
N ASN A 325 14.76 -27.35 -30.50
CA ASN A 325 15.71 -26.42 -31.11
C ASN A 325 16.30 -25.45 -30.08
N SER A 326 15.46 -24.90 -29.19
CA SER A 326 15.91 -23.97 -28.13
C SER A 326 16.86 -24.63 -27.14
N ILE A 327 16.63 -25.90 -26.81
CA ILE A 327 17.49 -26.72 -25.96
C ILE A 327 18.85 -26.92 -26.65
N CYS A 328 18.86 -27.39 -27.89
CA CYS A 328 20.09 -27.59 -28.66
C CYS A 328 20.90 -26.30 -28.75
N GLU A 329 20.25 -25.18 -29.10
CA GLU A 329 20.91 -23.87 -29.18
C GLU A 329 21.45 -23.40 -27.82
N GLY A 330 20.77 -23.70 -26.71
CA GLY A 330 21.26 -23.33 -25.38
C GLY A 330 22.46 -24.18 -24.94
N LEU A 331 22.44 -25.47 -25.25
CA LEU A 331 23.51 -26.41 -24.92
C LEU A 331 24.81 -26.15 -25.68
N LEU A 332 24.74 -25.67 -26.92
CA LEU A 332 25.93 -25.32 -27.71
C LEU A 332 26.81 -24.27 -27.02
N ASP A 333 26.21 -23.38 -26.24
CA ASP A 333 26.88 -22.32 -25.49
C ASP A 333 27.18 -22.73 -24.03
N THR A 334 26.94 -23.99 -23.66
CA THR A 334 27.10 -24.51 -22.29
C THR A 334 28.41 -25.27 -22.12
N ASP A 335 29.00 -25.18 -20.93
CA ASP A 335 30.20 -25.93 -20.57
C ASP A 335 30.00 -27.45 -20.74
N PRO A 336 30.88 -28.18 -21.46
CA PRO A 336 30.77 -29.62 -21.69
C PRO A 336 30.53 -30.47 -20.42
N GLU A 337 31.10 -30.08 -19.28
CA GLU A 337 30.87 -30.79 -18.01
C GLU A 337 29.42 -30.65 -17.51
N LYS A 338 28.81 -29.47 -17.74
CA LYS A 338 27.41 -29.22 -17.37
C LYS A 338 26.46 -29.90 -18.35
N ILE A 339 26.81 -29.98 -19.64
CA ILE A 339 25.98 -30.62 -20.67
C ILE A 339 25.57 -32.04 -20.24
N LYS A 340 26.48 -32.83 -19.65
CA LYS A 340 26.16 -34.20 -19.20
C LYS A 340 24.98 -34.26 -18.22
N LYS A 341 24.75 -33.21 -17.43
CA LYS A 341 23.65 -33.17 -16.45
C LYS A 341 22.26 -33.11 -17.11
N ILE A 342 22.16 -32.79 -18.41
CA ILE A 342 20.88 -32.85 -19.13
C ILE A 342 20.30 -34.27 -19.20
N GLU A 343 21.11 -35.30 -18.93
CA GLU A 343 20.66 -36.69 -18.80
C GLU A 343 19.47 -36.83 -17.83
N CYS A 344 19.31 -35.91 -16.87
CA CYS A 344 18.17 -35.88 -15.96
C CYS A 344 16.79 -35.79 -16.68
N LEU A 345 16.76 -35.31 -17.92
CA LEU A 345 15.58 -35.23 -18.81
C LEU A 345 15.36 -36.49 -19.66
N SER A 346 16.22 -37.51 -19.56
CA SER A 346 16.16 -38.70 -20.42
C SER A 346 14.80 -39.39 -20.39
N ASN A 347 14.11 -39.39 -19.26
CA ASN A 347 12.80 -40.02 -19.12
C ASN A 347 11.65 -39.18 -19.71
N ASN A 348 11.87 -37.88 -19.93
CA ASN A 348 10.85 -36.97 -20.45
C ASN A 348 10.98 -36.72 -21.97
N LEU A 349 12.13 -37.05 -22.55
CA LEU A 349 12.41 -36.90 -23.96
C LEU A 349 12.17 -38.21 -24.71
N ASN A 350 11.50 -38.14 -25.86
CA ASN A 350 11.40 -39.29 -26.75
C ASN A 350 12.73 -39.53 -27.49
N ASP A 351 12.89 -40.72 -28.08
CA ASP A 351 14.14 -41.12 -28.74
C ASP A 351 14.53 -40.20 -29.91
N LYS A 352 13.54 -39.64 -30.61
CA LYS A 352 13.77 -38.67 -31.68
C LYS A 352 14.37 -37.37 -31.14
N SER A 353 13.84 -36.83 -30.04
CA SER A 353 14.37 -35.65 -29.37
C SER A 353 15.78 -35.89 -28.84
N LYS A 354 16.02 -37.05 -28.20
CA LYS A 354 17.36 -37.47 -27.75
C LYS A 354 18.37 -37.53 -28.89
N TYR A 355 17.97 -38.13 -30.02
CA TYR A 355 18.80 -38.21 -31.22
C TYR A 355 19.15 -36.83 -31.78
N ILE A 356 18.18 -35.90 -31.85
CA ILE A 356 18.41 -34.52 -32.31
C ILE A 356 19.41 -33.81 -31.40
N ILE A 357 19.32 -33.99 -30.09
CA ILE A 357 20.23 -33.36 -29.12
C ILE A 357 21.65 -33.93 -29.26
N ASN A 358 21.82 -35.26 -29.25
CA ASN A 358 23.13 -35.89 -29.45
C ASN A 358 23.78 -35.45 -30.77
N SER A 359 22.99 -35.42 -31.85
CA SER A 359 23.46 -35.01 -33.18
C SER A 359 23.90 -33.55 -33.21
N SER A 360 23.15 -32.67 -32.55
CA SER A 360 23.46 -31.24 -32.47
C SER A 360 24.75 -30.98 -31.70
N LEU A 361 25.02 -31.78 -30.67
CA LEU A 361 26.19 -31.64 -29.80
C LEU A 361 27.40 -32.45 -30.27
N LYS A 362 27.22 -33.36 -31.24
CA LYS A 362 28.23 -34.33 -31.69
C LYS A 362 28.78 -35.15 -30.50
N GLN A 363 27.92 -35.46 -29.54
CA GLN A 363 28.24 -36.20 -28.32
C GLN A 363 27.09 -37.15 -27.96
N ASP A 364 27.42 -38.37 -27.54
CA ASP A 364 26.45 -39.37 -27.08
C ASP A 364 26.12 -39.15 -25.61
N ILE A 365 25.21 -38.21 -25.36
CA ILE A 365 24.77 -37.86 -24.01
C ILE A 365 23.63 -38.76 -23.58
N PHE A 366 22.70 -39.05 -24.49
CA PHE A 366 21.60 -39.99 -24.26
C PHE A 366 21.87 -41.32 -24.99
N ILE A 367 21.63 -42.44 -24.31
CA ILE A 367 21.56 -43.74 -24.99
C ILE A 367 20.30 -43.74 -25.85
N THR A 368 20.46 -43.79 -27.18
CA THR A 368 19.35 -43.88 -28.14
C THR A 368 19.35 -45.26 -28.80
N PHE A 369 18.19 -45.90 -28.89
CA PHE A 369 18.02 -47.10 -29.70
C PHE A 369 17.69 -46.65 -31.12
N SER A 370 18.54 -47.02 -32.08
CA SER A 370 18.34 -46.68 -33.49
C SER A 370 17.03 -47.31 -33.99
N PHE A 371 16.05 -46.47 -34.32
CA PHE A 371 14.91 -46.91 -35.13
C PHE A 371 15.46 -47.25 -36.53
N SER A 372 15.31 -48.52 -36.90
CA SER A 372 15.62 -49.04 -38.24
C SER A 372 14.50 -48.72 -39.22
#